data_AF-A0A6V7IWX6-F1
#
_entry.id   AF-A0A6V7IWX6-F1
#
_cell.length_a   1.000
_cell.length_b   1.000
_cell.length_c   1.000
_cell.angle_alpha   90.00
_cell.angle_beta   90.00
_cell.angle_gamma   90.00
#
_symmetry.space_group_name_H-M   'P 1'
#
loop_
_entity.id
_entity.type
_entity.pdbx_description
1 polymer ?
#
loop_
_entity_poly.entity_id
_entity_poly.type
_entity_poly.pdbx_seq_one_letter_code
_entity_poly.pdbx_strand_id
1 'polypeptide(L)' 'AGLTDASRKSNITVQMAEQQLLSFLKAHVPEKSAPLAGNSIYMDRLFLRTHMPIADEYLHYRIIDVSTIGELA' A
#
# COMPACT_ATOMS: atom_id res chain seq x y z
N ALA A 1 15.69 18.42 2.42
CA ALA A 1 15.12 17.11 2.00
C ALA A 1 13.62 17.30 1.78
N GLY A 2 13.13 17.15 0.55
CA GLY A 2 11.76 17.56 0.20
C GLY A 2 10.65 16.81 0.95
N LEU A 3 10.81 15.49 1.14
CA LEU A 3 9.80 14.67 1.82
C LEU A 3 9.69 14.99 3.31
N THR A 4 10.82 15.17 4.01
CA THR A 4 10.81 15.48 5.45
C THR A 4 10.06 16.77 5.75
N ASP A 5 10.32 17.82 4.96
CA ASP A 5 9.66 19.11 5.13
C ASP A 5 8.16 19.02 4.76
N ALA A 6 7.82 18.24 3.72
CA ALA A 6 6.43 17.98 3.36
C ALA A 6 5.67 17.21 4.45
N SER A 7 6.28 16.18 5.03
CA SER A 7 5.67 15.39 6.11
C SER A 7 5.40 16.22 7.36
N ARG A 8 6.32 17.12 7.75
CA ARG A 8 6.13 18.03 8.89
C ARG A 8 5.00 19.05 8.66
N LYS A 9 4.77 19.44 7.42
CA LYS A 9 3.72 20.40 7.03
C LYS A 9 2.38 19.72 6.70
N SER A 10 2.34 18.40 6.64
CA SER A 10 1.15 17.65 6.26
C SER A 10 0.11 17.71 7.37
N ASN A 11 -1.15 17.97 6.98
CA ASN A 11 -2.32 17.86 7.85
C ASN A 11 -3.09 16.55 7.60
N ILE A 12 -2.52 15.63 6.82
CA ILE A 12 -3.13 14.33 6.53
C ILE A 12 -2.70 13.33 7.59
N THR A 13 -3.65 12.86 8.38
CA THR A 13 -3.42 11.76 9.32
C THR A 13 -3.35 10.42 8.57
N VAL A 14 -2.80 9.40 9.23
CA VAL A 14 -2.72 8.04 8.67
C VAL A 14 -4.12 7.52 8.31
N GLN A 15 -5.12 7.79 9.15
CA GLN A 15 -6.51 7.37 8.92
C GLN A 15 -7.12 8.09 7.71
N MET A 16 -6.85 9.39 7.54
CA MET A 16 -7.30 10.14 6.35
C MET A 16 -6.66 9.60 5.08
N ALA A 17 -5.36 9.26 5.13
CA ALA A 17 -4.66 8.65 4.01
C ALA A 17 -5.23 7.26 3.68
N GLU A 18 -5.50 6.42 4.69
CA GLU A 18 -6.12 5.10 4.49
C GLU A 18 -7.50 5.21 3.83
N GLN A 19 -8.35 6.14 4.26
CA GLN A 19 -9.68 6.33 3.66
C GLN A 19 -9.60 6.79 2.20
N GLN A 20 -8.65 7.68 1.87
CA GLN A 20 -8.40 8.10 0.49
C GLN A 20 -7.93 6.92 -0.36
N LEU A 21 -6.99 6.13 0.15
CA LEU A 21 -6.50 4.92 -0.52
C LEU A 21 -7.63 3.90 -0.73
N LEU A 22 -8.41 3.59 0.31
CA LEU A 22 -9.51 2.64 0.24
C LEU A 22 -10.60 3.10 -0.75
N SER A 23 -10.91 4.39 -0.78
CA SER A 23 -11.87 4.96 -1.74
C SER A 23 -11.37 4.79 -3.18
N PHE A 24 -10.08 5.05 -3.40
CA PHE A 24 -9.44 4.81 -4.69
C PHE A 24 -9.51 3.32 -5.08
N LEU A 25 -9.16 2.41 -4.17
CA LEU A 25 -9.20 0.97 -4.44
C LEU A 25 -10.61 0.50 -4.81
N LYS A 26 -11.63 0.88 -4.02
CA LYS A 26 -13.04 0.52 -4.27
C LYS A 26 -13.57 1.00 -5.62
N ALA A 27 -13.04 2.10 -6.14
CA ALA A 27 -13.45 2.62 -7.44
C ALA A 27 -12.85 1.82 -8.62
N HIS A 28 -11.77 1.07 -8.42
CA HIS A 28 -11.00 0.47 -9.51
C HIS A 28 -10.95 -1.06 -9.48
N VAL A 29 -11.04 -1.68 -8.30
CA VAL A 29 -10.91 -3.13 -8.15
C VAL A 29 -11.96 -3.68 -7.18
N PRO A 30 -12.53 -4.86 -7.44
CA PRO A 30 -13.35 -5.55 -6.44
C PRO A 30 -12.54 -5.89 -5.18
N GLU A 31 -13.24 -6.00 -4.06
CA GLU A 31 -12.66 -6.46 -2.80
C GLU A 31 -11.98 -7.83 -2.97
N LYS A 32 -10.79 -7.99 -2.37
CA LYS A 32 -9.97 -9.21 -2.36
C LYS A 32 -9.60 -9.75 -3.74
N SER A 33 -9.62 -8.92 -4.78
CA SER A 33 -9.26 -9.33 -6.14
C SER A 33 -7.81 -8.96 -6.51
N ALA A 34 -7.36 -7.76 -6.15
CA ALA A 34 -6.08 -7.22 -6.57
C ALA A 34 -4.95 -7.60 -5.61
N PRO A 35 -3.86 -8.27 -6.05
CA PRO A 35 -2.65 -8.43 -5.25
C PRO A 35 -1.88 -7.12 -5.15
N LEU A 36 -1.16 -6.91 -4.05
CA LEU A 36 -0.24 -5.77 -3.94
C LEU A 36 1.00 -6.04 -4.79
N ALA A 37 1.38 -5.09 -5.65
CA ALA A 37 2.47 -5.26 -6.61
C ALA A 37 3.54 -4.16 -6.46
N GLY A 38 4.81 -4.52 -6.58
CA GLY A 38 5.92 -3.58 -6.54
C GLY A 38 7.28 -4.27 -6.34
N ASN A 39 8.32 -3.49 -6.06
CA ASN A 39 9.67 -4.00 -5.78
C ASN A 39 9.88 -4.12 -4.28
N SER A 40 10.29 -5.31 -3.81
CA SER A 40 10.47 -5.60 -2.38
C SER A 40 9.19 -5.34 -1.58
N ILE A 41 8.03 -5.53 -2.25
CA ILE A 41 6.72 -5.01 -1.84
C ILE A 41 6.18 -5.68 -0.57
N TYR A 42 6.78 -6.79 -0.16
CA TYR A 42 6.48 -7.40 1.13
C TYR A 42 6.69 -6.44 2.30
N MET A 43 7.70 -5.56 2.24
CA MET A 43 7.97 -4.59 3.31
C MET A 43 6.85 -3.54 3.40
N ASP A 44 6.42 -2.99 2.28
CA ASP A 44 5.28 -2.06 2.22
C ASP A 44 4.01 -2.72 2.76
N ARG A 45 3.77 -4.00 2.43
CA ARG A 45 2.65 -4.76 2.97
C ARG A 45 2.67 -4.84 4.50
N LEU A 46 3.84 -5.03 5.11
CA LEU A 46 3.93 -5.05 6.58
C LEU A 46 3.51 -3.70 7.19
N PHE A 47 3.93 -2.59 6.58
CA PHE A 47 3.51 -1.26 7.03
C PHE A 47 2.00 -1.03 6.85
N LEU A 48 1.42 -1.46 5.72
CA LEU A 48 -0.02 -1.38 5.50
C LEU A 48 -0.79 -2.20 6.54
N ARG A 49 -0.36 -3.43 6.84
CA ARG A 49 -1.00 -4.25 7.88
C ARG A 49 -1.02 -3.58 9.25
N THR A 50 0.03 -2.86 9.62
CA THR A 50 0.13 -2.20 10.92
C THR A 50 -0.60 -0.86 10.96
N HIS A 51 -0.50 -0.06 9.91
CA HIS A 51 -0.93 1.34 9.93
C HIS A 51 -2.20 1.62 9.11
N MET A 52 -2.52 0.77 8.13
CA MET A 52 -3.67 0.88 7.23
C MET A 52 -4.35 -0.49 7.03
N PRO A 53 -4.80 -1.15 8.12
CA PRO A 53 -5.27 -2.54 8.07
C PRO A 53 -6.52 -2.73 7.19
N ILE A 54 -7.39 -1.72 7.07
CA ILE A 54 -8.62 -1.82 6.27
C ILE A 54 -8.27 -1.83 4.78
N ALA A 55 -7.30 -1.03 4.38
CA ALA A 55 -6.80 -1.05 3.01
C ALA A 55 -6.04 -2.36 2.69
N ASP A 56 -5.25 -2.89 3.63
CA ASP A 56 -4.58 -4.19 3.45
C ASP A 56 -5.58 -5.35 3.29
N GLU A 57 -6.64 -5.36 4.11
CA GLU A 57 -7.67 -6.40 4.07
C GLU A 57 -8.52 -6.35 2.79
N TYR A 58 -8.70 -5.15 2.22
CA TYR A 58 -9.40 -4.98 0.95
C TYR A 58 -8.63 -5.60 -0.23
N LEU A 59 -7.29 -5.66 -0.15
CA LEU A 59 -6.45 -6.26 -1.18
C LEU A 59 -6.38 -7.79 -1.00
N HIS A 60 -6.14 -8.50 -2.11
CA HIS A 60 -5.91 -9.94 -2.05
C HIS A 60 -4.64 -10.25 -1.25
N TYR A 61 -4.58 -11.37 -0.52
CA TYR A 61 -3.46 -11.69 0.38
C TYR A 61 -2.09 -11.88 -0.30
N ARG A 62 -2.10 -12.26 -1.59
CA ARG A 62 -0.89 -12.46 -2.39
C ARG A 62 -0.24 -11.11 -2.76
N ILE A 63 1.06 -11.18 -3.02
CA ILE A 63 1.84 -10.07 -3.57
C ILE A 63 2.42 -10.47 -4.93
N ILE A 64 2.68 -9.49 -5.77
CA ILE A 64 3.51 -9.61 -6.98
C ILE A 64 4.78 -8.81 -6.73
N ASP A 65 5.84 -9.50 -6.31
CA ASP A 65 7.14 -8.88 -6.04
C ASP A 65 8.06 -9.01 -7.26
N VAL A 66 8.36 -7.90 -7.92
CA VAL A 66 9.21 -7.92 -9.13
C VAL A 66 10.68 -8.15 -8.81
N SER A 67 11.10 -7.95 -7.56
CA SER A 67 12.46 -8.31 -7.13
C SER A 67 12.69 -9.82 -7.26
N THR A 68 11.66 -10.64 -7.01
CA THR A 68 11.72 -12.10 -7.19
C THR A 68 12.08 -12.48 -8.61
N ILE A 69 11.62 -11.74 -9.62
CA ILE A 69 11.97 -12.03 -11.03
C ILE A 69 13.44 -11.70 -11.28
N GLY A 70 13.94 -10.59 -10.74
CA GLY A 70 15.35 -10.21 -10.86
C GLY A 70 16.30 -11.22 -10.21
N GLU A 71 15.92 -11.79 -9.06
CA GLU A 71 16.73 -12.80 -8.34
C GLU A 71 16.69 -14.20 -8.98
N LEU A 72 15.73 -14.49 -9.87
CA LEU A 72 15.58 -15.80 -10.53
C LEU A 72 16.17 -15.86 -11.95
N ALA A 73 16.59 -14.72 -12.51
CA ALA A 73 17.13 -14.59 -13.86
C ALA A 73 18.64 -14.85 -13.91
#